data_AF-A0A813HQV7-F1
#
_entry.id   AF-A0A813HQV7-F1
#
_cell.length_a   1.000
_cell.length_b   1.000
_cell.length_c   1.000
_cell.angle_alpha   90.00
_cell.angle_beta   90.00
_cell.angle_gamma   90.00
#
_symmetry.space_group_name_H-M   'P 1'
#
loop_
_entity.id
_entity.type
_entity.pdbx_description
1 polymer ?
#
loop_
_entity_poly.entity_id
_entity_poly.type
_entity_poly.pdbx_seq_one_letter_code
_entity_poly.pdbx_strand_id
1 'polypeptide(L)'
;MVRWSPSFASCAGALANLGMGMEDVLREGLGVHTAPFSVIATTVINICLCDTWKSWGYEPDAACRHSVGELGAAYASGIYTLEQTLQAAVVLGGIAVVVVVVVVVVVVVVVVVVVVVVVVVVCIESSGVAGCL
;
A
#
# COMPACT_ATOMS: atom_id res chain seq x y z
N MET A 1 8.72 -14.13 10.70
CA MET A 1 7.63 -14.34 11.67
C MET A 1 6.57 -15.35 11.20
N VAL A 2 6.30 -15.53 9.90
CA VAL A 2 5.28 -16.48 9.38
C VAL A 2 5.85 -17.69 8.63
N ARG A 3 7.16 -17.94 8.71
CA ARG A 3 7.87 -19.00 7.94
C ARG A 3 7.38 -20.43 8.23
N TRP A 4 6.78 -20.62 9.39
CA TRP A 4 6.25 -21.91 9.85
C TRP A 4 4.82 -22.17 9.36
N SER A 5 4.18 -21.19 8.69
CA SER A 5 2.85 -21.38 8.11
C SER A 5 2.90 -22.37 6.94
N PRO A 6 1.89 -23.27 6.81
CA PRO A 6 1.83 -24.24 5.71
C PRO A 6 1.88 -23.59 4.32
N SER A 7 1.39 -22.36 4.18
CA SER A 7 1.29 -21.66 2.89
C SER A 7 2.44 -20.72 2.60
N PHE A 8 3.46 -20.65 3.47
CA PHE A 8 4.59 -19.74 3.28
C PHE A 8 5.34 -20.03 1.98
N ALA A 9 5.62 -21.31 1.69
CA ALA A 9 6.31 -21.72 0.48
C ALA A 9 5.48 -21.43 -0.78
N SER A 10 4.17 -21.67 -0.73
CA SER A 10 3.25 -21.35 -1.83
C SER A 10 3.19 -19.85 -2.10
N CYS A 11 3.13 -19.01 -1.06
CA CYS A 11 3.21 -17.56 -1.19
C CYS A 11 4.53 -17.12 -1.82
N ALA A 12 5.65 -17.69 -1.37
CA ALA A 12 6.97 -17.37 -1.91
C ALA A 12 7.08 -17.73 -3.40
N GLY A 13 6.56 -18.90 -3.80
CA GLY A 13 6.51 -19.32 -5.20
C GLY A 13 5.61 -18.43 -6.06
N ALA A 14 4.42 -18.08 -5.55
CA ALA A 14 3.50 -17.19 -6.24
C ALA A 14 4.08 -15.78 -6.43
N LEU A 15 4.77 -15.24 -5.42
CA LEU A 15 5.47 -13.95 -5.54
C LEU A 15 6.65 -14.02 -6.51
N ALA A 16 7.38 -15.13 -6.54
CA ALA A 16 8.47 -15.32 -7.49
C ALA A 16 7.97 -15.31 -8.94
N ASN A 17 6.80 -15.89 -9.21
CA ASN A 17 6.14 -15.82 -10.53
C ASN A 17 5.74 -14.39 -10.92
N LEU A 18 5.59 -13.49 -9.94
CA LEU A 18 5.33 -12.07 -10.15
C LEU A 18 6.62 -11.23 -10.16
N GLY A 19 7.79 -11.88 -10.13
CA GLY A 19 9.10 -11.22 -10.17
C GLY A 19 9.56 -10.64 -8.83
N MET A 20 8.99 -11.07 -7.69
CA MET A 20 9.35 -10.56 -6.36
C MET A 20 9.89 -11.64 -5.44
N GLY A 21 10.96 -11.32 -4.72
CA GLY A 21 11.50 -12.16 -3.66
C GLY A 21 10.71 -12.01 -2.37
N MET A 22 10.31 -13.12 -1.76
CA MET A 22 9.62 -13.14 -0.46
C MET A 22 10.43 -12.42 0.64
N GLU A 23 11.75 -12.58 0.64
CA GLU A 23 12.62 -11.94 1.63
C GLU A 23 12.61 -10.42 1.50
N ASP A 24 12.67 -9.90 0.27
CA ASP A 24 12.59 -8.47 0.02
C ASP A 24 11.22 -7.92 0.39
N VAL A 25 10.14 -8.64 0.06
CA VAL A 25 8.78 -8.26 0.45
C VAL A 25 8.66 -8.13 1.97
N LEU A 26 9.20 -9.09 2.74
CA LEU A 26 9.14 -9.03 4.19
C LEU A 26 10.06 -7.96 4.77
N ARG A 27 11.27 -7.80 4.21
CA ARG A 27 12.27 -6.82 4.66
C ARG A 27 11.80 -5.37 4.43
N GLU A 28 11.26 -5.11 3.25
CA GLU A 28 10.79 -3.77 2.85
C GLU A 28 9.35 -3.49 3.32
N GLY A 29 8.56 -4.53 3.63
CA GLY A 29 7.15 -4.38 4.02
C GLY A 29 6.92 -4.29 5.52
N LEU A 30 7.75 -4.95 6.35
CA LEU A 30 7.58 -4.99 7.80
C LEU A 30 8.38 -3.90 8.49
N GLY A 31 7.72 -3.08 9.30
CA GLY A 31 8.34 -2.00 10.08
C GLY A 31 8.69 -0.74 9.26
N VAL A 32 8.70 -0.83 7.93
CA VAL A 32 8.92 0.31 7.02
C VAL A 32 7.59 0.98 6.60
N HIS A 33 6.47 0.25 6.64
CA HIS A 33 5.11 0.76 6.39
C HIS A 33 4.90 1.53 5.07
N THR A 34 5.71 1.26 4.04
CA THR A 34 5.63 1.91 2.73
C THR A 34 5.08 0.99 1.64
N ALA A 35 4.26 1.55 0.76
CA ALA A 35 3.85 0.87 -0.47
C ALA A 35 5.06 0.76 -1.44
N PRO A 36 5.13 -0.30 -2.27
CA PRO A 36 4.12 -1.35 -2.44
C PRO A 36 4.25 -2.47 -1.40
N PHE A 37 5.40 -2.58 -0.73
CA PHE A 37 5.77 -3.75 0.05
C PHE A 37 4.93 -3.97 1.31
N SER A 38 4.49 -2.91 1.99
CA SER A 38 3.65 -3.03 3.17
C SER A 38 2.29 -3.68 2.87
N VAL A 39 1.70 -3.38 1.71
CA VAL A 39 0.44 -3.97 1.23
C VAL A 39 0.65 -5.46 0.96
N ILE A 40 1.71 -5.81 0.23
CA ILE A 40 2.01 -7.19 -0.15
C ILE A 40 2.34 -8.03 1.09
N ALA A 41 3.23 -7.54 1.96
CA ALA A 41 3.63 -8.24 3.18
C ALA A 41 2.43 -8.47 4.12
N THR A 42 1.55 -7.48 4.26
CA THR A 42 0.32 -7.62 5.06
C THR A 42 -0.58 -8.72 4.48
N THR A 43 -0.75 -8.77 3.17
CA THR A 43 -1.54 -9.82 2.50
C THR A 43 -0.92 -11.21 2.68
N VAL A 44 0.40 -11.34 2.54
CA VAL A 44 1.11 -12.61 2.81
C VAL A 44 0.86 -13.10 4.24
N ILE A 45 0.98 -12.20 5.22
CA ILE A 45 0.75 -12.53 6.63
C ILE A 45 -0.70 -12.97 6.86
N ASN A 46 -1.65 -12.28 6.23
CA ASN A 46 -3.06 -12.61 6.30
C ASN A 46 -3.39 -14.01 5.74
N ILE A 47 -2.80 -14.38 4.59
CA ILE A 47 -2.90 -15.73 4.01
C ILE A 47 -2.30 -16.75 4.97
N CYS A 48 -1.06 -16.51 5.41
CA CYS A 48 -0.34 -17.43 6.29
C CYS A 48 -1.09 -17.68 7.61
N LEU A 49 -1.70 -16.65 8.20
CA LEU A 49 -2.49 -16.77 9.43
C LEU A 49 -3.78 -17.55 9.20
N CYS A 50 -4.47 -17.29 8.08
CA CYS A 50 -5.68 -18.01 7.68
C CYS A 50 -5.41 -19.52 7.61
N ASP A 51 -4.36 -19.91 6.89
CA ASP A 51 -4.06 -21.33 6.68
C ASP A 51 -3.48 -22.00 7.92
N THR A 52 -2.78 -21.24 8.77
CA THR A 52 -2.43 -21.72 10.10
C THR A 52 -3.68 -22.06 10.92
N TRP A 53 -4.67 -21.18 10.98
CA TRP A 53 -5.90 -21.46 11.73
C TRP A 53 -6.66 -22.66 11.17
N LYS A 54 -6.78 -22.75 9.85
CA LYS A 54 -7.37 -23.93 9.18
C LYS A 54 -6.60 -25.21 9.51
N SER A 55 -5.26 -25.15 9.55
CA SER A 55 -4.44 -26.32 9.92
C SER A 55 -4.65 -26.78 11.37
N TRP A 56 -5.13 -25.90 12.25
CA TRP A 56 -5.52 -26.23 13.62
C TRP A 56 -6.98 -26.69 13.73
N GLY A 57 -7.70 -26.79 12.62
CA GLY A 57 -9.10 -27.20 12.58
C GLY A 57 -10.11 -26.06 12.80
N TYR A 58 -9.68 -24.80 12.78
CA TYR A 58 -10.58 -23.66 12.88
C TYR A 58 -11.03 -23.18 11.50
N GLU A 59 -12.34 -23.19 11.28
CA GLU A 59 -12.96 -22.66 10.07
C GLU A 59 -13.85 -21.47 10.44
N PRO A 60 -13.53 -20.24 9.98
CA PRO A 60 -14.28 -19.06 10.39
C PRO A 60 -15.64 -18.98 9.71
N ASP A 61 -16.71 -18.87 10.49
CA ASP A 61 -18.08 -18.65 9.98
C ASP A 61 -18.24 -17.29 9.27
N ALA A 62 -17.43 -16.30 9.67
CA ALA A 62 -17.37 -14.97 9.07
C ALA A 62 -15.98 -14.36 9.23
N ALA A 63 -15.58 -13.54 8.25
CA ALA A 63 -14.34 -12.77 8.29
C ALA A 63 -14.62 -11.32 7.87
N CYS A 64 -14.35 -10.35 8.76
CA CYS A 64 -14.38 -8.93 8.45
C CYS A 64 -13.00 -8.32 8.70
N ARG A 65 -12.57 -7.46 7.77
CA ARG A 65 -11.27 -6.80 7.80
C ARG A 65 -11.42 -5.39 7.26
N HIS A 66 -10.50 -4.51 7.62
CA HIS A 66 -10.49 -3.12 7.18
C HIS A 66 -9.44 -2.91 6.09
N SER A 67 -9.77 -2.14 5.05
CA SER A 67 -8.83 -1.70 4.01
C SER A 67 -8.11 -2.89 3.35
N VAL A 68 -6.77 -2.87 3.23
CA VAL A 68 -5.96 -3.96 2.65
C VAL A 68 -6.24 -5.33 3.28
N GLY A 69 -6.76 -5.36 4.52
CA GLY A 69 -7.16 -6.58 5.18
C GLY A 69 -8.31 -7.31 4.47
N GLU A 70 -9.14 -6.64 3.67
CA GLU A 70 -10.24 -7.23 2.88
C GLU A 70 -9.75 -8.29 1.90
N LEU A 71 -8.55 -8.15 1.34
CA LEU A 71 -7.93 -9.22 0.55
C LEU A 71 -7.78 -10.51 1.34
N GLY A 72 -7.41 -10.39 2.63
CA GLY A 72 -7.33 -11.53 3.53
C GLY A 72 -8.70 -12.12 3.87
N ALA A 73 -9.75 -11.30 3.94
CA ALA A 73 -11.12 -11.78 4.14
C ALA A 73 -11.64 -12.53 2.90
N ALA A 74 -11.40 -11.99 1.70
CA ALA A 74 -11.74 -12.62 0.42
C ALA A 74 -11.02 -13.97 0.23
N TYR A 75 -9.75 -14.06 0.66
CA TYR A 75 -9.02 -15.32 0.70
C TYR A 75 -9.61 -16.30 1.73
N ALA A 76 -9.90 -15.82 2.95
CA ALA A 76 -10.47 -16.65 4.00
C ALA A 76 -11.82 -17.26 3.61
N SER A 77 -12.67 -16.49 2.93
CA SER A 77 -13.97 -16.91 2.41
C SER A 77 -13.90 -17.74 1.12
N GLY A 78 -12.70 -17.97 0.58
CA GLY A 78 -12.49 -18.74 -0.65
C GLY A 78 -12.95 -18.04 -1.94
N ILE A 79 -13.24 -16.74 -1.89
CA ILE A 79 -13.60 -15.94 -3.09
C ILE A 79 -12.38 -15.80 -4.00
N TYR A 80 -11.20 -15.60 -3.41
CA TYR A 80 -9.94 -15.54 -4.14
C TYR A 80 -9.04 -16.73 -3.82
N THR A 81 -8.36 -17.24 -4.84
CA THR A 81 -7.22 -18.14 -4.64
C THR A 81 -6.03 -17.39 -4.04
N LEU A 82 -5.02 -18.13 -3.58
CA LEU A 82 -3.78 -17.56 -3.06
C LEU A 82 -3.12 -16.64 -4.11
N GLU A 83 -3.05 -17.10 -5.36
CA GLU A 83 -2.44 -16.38 -6.48
C GLU A 83 -3.22 -15.11 -6.81
N GLN A 84 -4.55 -15.20 -6.89
CA GLN A 84 -5.41 -14.04 -7.14
C GLN A 84 -5.27 -12.99 -6.04
N THR A 85 -5.22 -13.43 -4.79
CA THR A 85 -5.06 -12.55 -3.63
C THR A 85 -3.72 -11.81 -3.67
N LEU A 86 -2.63 -12.51 -4.00
CA LEU A 86 -1.30 -11.91 -4.14
C LEU A 86 -1.20 -11.00 -5.36
N GLN A 87 -1.77 -11.37 -6.50
CA GLN A 87 -1.84 -10.51 -7.69
C GLN A 87 -2.57 -9.19 -7.38
N ALA A 88 -3.71 -9.27 -6.71
CA ALA A 88 -4.46 -8.08 -6.29
C ALA A 88 -3.63 -7.21 -5.34
N ALA A 89 -2.91 -7.80 -4.38
CA ALA A 89 -2.03 -7.05 -3.48
C ALA A 89 -0.92 -6.30 -4.21
N VAL A 90 -0.32 -6.91 -5.23
CA VAL A 90 0.75 -6.26 -6.02
C VAL A 90 0.21 -5.07 -6.79
N VAL A 91 -0.94 -5.24 -7.44
CA VAL A 91 -1.61 -4.16 -8.17
C VAL A 91 -1.98 -3.02 -7.22
N LEU A 92 -2.60 -3.32 -6.09
CA LEU A 92 -2.98 -2.31 -5.09
C LEU A 92 -1.76 -1.60 -4.49
N GLY A 93 -0.69 -2.33 -4.21
CA GLY A 93 0.58 -1.77 -3.74
C GLY A 93 1.16 -0.78 -4.76
N GLY A 94 1.17 -1.14 -6.05
CA GLY A 94 1.61 -0.25 -7.12
C GLY A 94 0.75 1.00 -7.25
N ILE A 95 -0.58 0.86 -7.20
CA ILE A 95 -1.52 2.00 -7.24
C ILE A 95 -1.27 2.92 -6.05
N ALA A 96 -1.07 2.38 -4.84
CA ALA A 96 -0.82 3.18 -3.65
C ALA A 96 0.43 4.07 -3.80
N VAL A 97 1.51 3.57 -4.43
CA VAL A 97 2.69 4.38 -4.75
C VAL A 97 2.33 5.54 -5.68
N VAL A 98 1.63 5.25 -6.78
CA VAL A 98 1.26 6.26 -7.78
C VAL A 98 0.38 7.34 -7.15
N VAL A 99 -0.63 6.95 -6.37
CA VAL A 99 -1.53 7.89 -5.71
C VAL A 99 -0.76 8.80 -4.76
N VAL A 100 0.14 8.25 -3.93
CA VAL A 100 0.96 9.05 -3.01
C VAL A 100 1.83 10.05 -3.78
N VAL A 101 2.52 9.61 -4.84
CA VAL A 101 3.37 10.49 -5.65
C VAL A 101 2.56 11.60 -6.30
N VAL A 102 1.43 11.27 -6.94
CA VAL A 102 0.57 12.25 -7.61
C VAL A 102 0.04 13.27 -6.61
N VAL A 103 -0.46 12.83 -5.45
CA VAL A 103 -0.97 13.73 -4.41
C VAL A 103 0.13 14.67 -3.91
N VAL A 104 1.33 14.15 -3.62
CA VAL A 104 2.46 14.97 -3.17
C VAL A 104 2.85 15.99 -4.24
N VAL A 105 2.97 15.59 -5.51
CA VAL A 105 3.31 16.49 -6.62
C VAL A 105 2.26 17.59 -6.76
N VAL A 106 0.96 17.23 -6.75
CA VAL A 106 -0.13 18.19 -6.86
C VAL A 106 -0.09 19.19 -5.71
N VAL A 107 0.07 18.71 -4.46
CA VAL A 107 0.16 19.59 -3.29
C VAL A 107 1.35 20.53 -3.40
N VAL A 108 2.53 20.04 -3.78
CA VAL A 108 3.73 20.86 -3.94
C VAL A 108 3.53 21.92 -5.02
N VAL A 109 3.00 21.54 -6.19
CA VAL A 109 2.73 22.48 -7.29
C VAL A 109 1.74 23.56 -6.84
N VAL A 110 0.64 23.17 -6.19
CA VAL A 110 -0.36 24.12 -5.69
C VAL A 110 0.27 25.08 -4.68
N VAL A 111 1.04 24.58 -3.72
CA VAL A 111 1.72 25.42 -2.73
C VAL A 111 2.69 26.39 -3.40
N VAL A 112 3.52 25.93 -4.35
CA VAL A 112 4.46 26.79 -5.07
C VAL A 112 3.72 27.87 -5.85
N VAL A 113 2.67 27.51 -6.60
CA VAL A 113 1.87 28.46 -7.37
C VAL A 113 1.25 29.50 -6.44
N VAL A 114 0.64 29.08 -5.33
CA VAL A 114 0.03 29.99 -4.35
C VAL A 114 1.09 30.94 -3.78
N VAL A 115 2.26 30.43 -3.38
CA VAL A 115 3.35 31.26 -2.85
C VAL A 115 3.83 32.27 -3.88
N VAL A 116 4.04 31.85 -5.14
CA VAL A 116 4.46 32.75 -6.22
C VAL A 116 3.43 33.84 -6.47
N VAL A 117 2.15 33.48 -6.55
CA VAL A 117 1.06 34.45 -6.75
C VAL A 117 1.02 35.46 -5.60
N VAL A 118 1.09 34.99 -4.35
CA VAL A 118 1.09 35.87 -3.17
C VAL A 118 2.29 36.81 -3.19
N VAL A 119 3.49 36.31 -3.46
CA VAL A 119 4.71 37.14 -3.55
C VAL A 119 4.57 38.19 -4.64
N VAL A 120 4.09 37.81 -5.84
CA VAL A 120 3.89 38.74 -6.95
C VAL A 120 2.88 39.83 -6.58
N VAL A 121 1.74 39.48 -5.98
CA VAL A 121 0.72 40.44 -5.56
C VAL A 121 1.28 41.41 -4.52
N VAL A 122 1.95 40.91 -3.48
CA VAL A 122 2.58 41.75 -2.44
C VAL A 122 3.64 42.67 -3.04
N CYS A 123 4.48 42.17 -3.96
CA CYS A 123 5.48 42.99 -4.65
C CYS A 123 4.82 44.10 -5.49
N ILE A 124 3.73 43.81 -6.21
CA ILE A 124 2.97 44.81 -6.98
C ILE A 124 2.39 45.88 -6.06
N GLU A 125 1.76 45.49 -4.95
CA GLU A 125 1.21 46.44 -3.97
C GLU A 125 2.31 47.33 -3.36
N SER A 126 3.46 46.75 -3.02
CA SER A 126 4.60 47.48 -2.44
C SER A 126 5.26 48.46 -3.43
N SER A 127 5.22 48.17 -4.73
CA SER A 127 5.79 49.02 -5.79
C SER A 127 4.82 50.10 -6.28
N GLY A 128 3.52 49.95 -6.05
CA GLY A 128 2.49 50.95 -6.36
C GLY A 128 2.46 52.17 -5.42
N VAL A 129 3.18 52.16 -4.29
CA VAL A 129 3.18 53.27 -3.31
C VAL A 129 4.26 54.34 -3.60
N ALA A 130 5.12 54.13 -4.61
CA ALA A 130 6.21 55.06 -4.93
C ALA A 130 5.86 56.14 -5.98
N GLY A 131 4.62 56.19 -6.49
CA GLY A 131 4.23 57.04 -7.63
C GLY A 131 3.08 58.04 -7.40
N CYS A 132 2.63 58.24 -6.15
CA CYS A 132 1.58 59.23 -5.83
C CYS A 132 1.98 60.05 -4.61
N LEU A 133 2.95 60.97 -4.79
CA LEU A 133 3.13 62.19 -4.00
C LEU A 133 3.90 63.20 -4.85
#